data_AF-A0A2N1W9A5-F1
#
_entry.id   AF-A0A2N1W9A5-F1
#
_cell.length_a   1.000
_cell.length_b   1.000
_cell.length_c   1.000
_cell.angle_alpha   90.00
_cell.angle_beta   90.00
_cell.angle_gamma   90.00
#
_symmetry.space_group_name_H-M   'P 1'
#
loop_
_entity.id
_entity.type
_entity.pdbx_description
1 polymer ?
#
loop_
_entity_poly.entity_id
_entity_poly.type
_entity_poly.pdbx_seq_one_letter_code
_entity_poly.pdbx_strand_id
1 'polypeptide(L)' 'MRTIHAPKSREQRRYRRKVRVRQRVAGTAERPRLTVFRSNKHMYVQIVDDEAGTTLASTSTKAK' A
#
# COMPACT_ATOMS: atom_id res chain seq x y z
N MET A 1 24.67 -6.12 -3.88
CA MET A 1 23.66 -5.52 -2.97
C MET A 1 23.46 -4.06 -3.37
N ARG A 2 22.26 -3.65 -3.80
CA ARG A 2 22.01 -2.25 -4.16
C ARG A 2 22.08 -1.39 -2.89
N THR A 3 23.05 -0.49 -2.87
CA THR A 3 23.35 0.47 -1.80
C THR A 3 22.09 1.23 -1.37
N ILE A 4 21.89 1.32 -0.05
CA ILE A 4 20.78 2.04 0.59
C ILE A 4 21.04 3.54 0.42
N HIS A 5 20.80 4.07 -0.77
CA HIS A 5 20.85 5.51 -1.00
C HIS A 5 19.64 6.18 -0.34
N ALA A 6 19.86 7.40 0.14
CA ALA A 6 18.78 8.26 0.59
C ALA A 6 17.71 8.38 -0.51
N PRO A 7 16.41 8.23 -0.17
CA PRO A 7 15.35 8.21 -1.17
C PRO A 7 15.24 9.59 -1.83
N LYS A 8 15.53 9.62 -3.12
CA LYS A 8 15.60 10.84 -3.94
C LYS A 8 14.21 11.34 -4.34
N SER A 9 13.22 10.44 -4.49
CA SER A 9 11.86 10.80 -4.90
C SER A 9 10.80 10.61 -3.80
N ARG A 10 9.67 11.33 -3.92
CA ARG A 10 8.49 11.17 -3.06
C ARG A 10 7.95 9.74 -3.09
N GLU A 11 8.02 9.09 -4.25
CA GLU A 11 7.60 7.70 -4.46
C GLU A 11 8.49 6.71 -3.70
N GLN A 12 9.80 6.88 -3.75
CA GLN A 12 10.75 6.04 -3.00
C GLN A 12 10.53 6.17 -1.49
N ARG A 13 10.31 7.39 -0.99
CA ARG A 13 9.97 7.64 0.42
C ARG A 13 8.67 6.92 0.82
N ARG A 14 7.64 7.00 -0.04
CA ARG A 14 6.36 6.31 0.17
C ARG A 14 6.51 4.80 0.15
N TYR A 15 7.25 4.25 -0.81
CA TYR A 15 7.53 2.82 -0.91
C TYR A 15 8.24 2.30 0.34
N ARG A 16 9.31 2.97 0.80
CA ARG A 16 10.01 2.60 2.04
C ARG A 16 9.08 2.58 3.26
N ARG A 17 8.18 3.55 3.39
CA ARG A 17 7.18 3.56 4.46
C ARG A 17 6.20 2.38 4.33
N LYS A 18 5.69 2.10 3.11
CA LYS A 18 4.80 0.96 2.86
C LYS A 18 5.47 -0.36 3.24
N VAL A 19 6.73 -0.58 2.84
CA VAL A 19 7.49 -1.79 3.18
C VAL A 19 7.66 -1.89 4.70
N ARG A 20 8.04 -0.81 5.39
CA ARG A 20 8.17 -0.80 6.85
C ARG A 20 6.86 -1.14 7.57
N VAL A 21 5.73 -0.58 7.11
CA VAL A 21 4.42 -0.90 7.71
C VAL A 21 4.04 -2.36 7.47
N ARG A 22 4.31 -2.89 6.27
CA ARG A 22 4.05 -4.30 5.93
C ARG A 22 4.86 -5.31 6.74
N GLN A 23 5.95 -4.89 7.39
CA GLN A 23 6.68 -5.76 8.33
C GLN A 23 5.89 -6.05 9.61
N ARG A 24 4.96 -5.17 10.00
CA ARG A 24 4.13 -5.33 11.20
C ARG A 24 2.66 -5.62 10.89
N VAL A 25 2.18 -5.17 9.74
CA VAL A 25 0.79 -5.30 9.32
C VAL A 25 0.73 -6.24 8.12
N ALA A 26 0.30 -7.47 8.36
CA ALA A 26 -0.07 -8.45 7.34
C ALA A 26 -1.60 -8.56 7.29
N GLY A 27 -2.16 -8.79 6.11
CA GLY A 27 -3.57 -9.05 5.90
C GLY A 27 -3.81 -10.54 5.75
N THR A 28 -4.70 -11.10 6.56
CA THR A 28 -5.19 -12.48 6.43
C THR A 28 -6.64 -12.48 5.95
N ALA A 29 -7.20 -13.65 5.64
CA ALA A 29 -8.61 -13.76 5.24
C ALA A 29 -9.59 -13.18 6.28
N GLU A 30 -9.33 -13.42 7.58
CA GLU A 30 -10.14 -12.89 8.68
C GLU A 30 -9.92 -11.38 8.91
N ARG A 31 -8.69 -10.92 8.69
CA ARG A 31 -8.31 -9.52 8.93
C ARG A 31 -7.51 -8.97 7.75
N PRO A 32 -8.18 -8.64 6.63
CA PRO A 32 -7.49 -8.20 5.42
C PRO A 32 -6.86 -6.83 5.61
N ARG A 33 -5.77 -6.58 4.89
CA ARG A 33 -4.99 -5.36 5.00
C ARG A 33 -5.56 -4.27 4.10
N LEU A 34 -5.93 -3.15 4.72
CA LEU A 34 -6.30 -1.94 3.99
C LEU A 34 -5.06 -1.20 3.48
N THR A 35 -5.05 -0.85 2.21
CA THR A 35 -3.97 -0.09 1.57
C THR A 35 -4.52 1.19 0.98
N VAL A 36 -3.90 2.33 1.34
CA VAL A 36 -4.29 3.64 0.84
C VAL A 36 -3.16 4.24 0.00
N PHE A 37 -3.53 4.80 -1.15
CA PHE A 37 -2.69 5.66 -1.95
C PHE A 37 -3.39 7.00 -2.15
N ARG A 38 -2.73 8.07 -1.72
CA ARG A 38 -3.22 9.45 -1.89
C ARG A 38 -2.37 10.18 -2.93
N SER A 39 -3.02 10.66 -3.99
CA SER A 39 -2.45 11.64 -4.92
C SER A 39 -2.81 13.06 -4.46
N ASN A 40 -2.43 14.07 -5.23
CA ASN A 40 -2.82 15.45 -4.91
C ASN A 40 -4.33 15.69 -5.15
N LYS A 41 -4.97 14.91 -6.03
CA LYS A 41 -6.36 15.13 -6.47
C LYS A 41 -7.32 14.03 -6.03
N HIS A 42 -6.84 12.80 -5.84
CA HIS A 42 -7.68 11.63 -5.60
C HIS A 42 -7.09 10.71 -4.54
N MET A 43 -7.95 9.86 -4.00
CA MET A 43 -7.59 8.80 -3.08
C MET A 43 -8.04 7.46 -3.64
N TYR A 44 -7.17 6.47 -3.49
CA TYR A 44 -7.37 5.10 -3.94
C TYR A 44 -7.17 4.19 -2.75
N VAL A 45 -8.15 3.31 -2.50
CA VAL A 45 -8.19 2.41 -1.35
C VAL A 45 -8.43 1.00 -1.85
N GLN A 46 -7.71 0.04 -1.27
CA GLN A 46 -7.84 -1.39 -1.58
C GLN A 46 -7.84 -2.19 -0.29
N ILE A 47 -8.66 -3.24 -0.24
CA ILE A 47 -8.65 -4.26 0.80
C ILE A 47 -8.01 -5.51 0.20
N VAL A 48 -6.93 -5.98 0.80
CA VAL A 48 -6.09 -7.06 0.25
C VAL A 48 -5.93 -8.16 1.29
N ASP A 49 -6.14 -9.40 0.84
CA ASP A 49 -5.69 -10.60 1.55
C ASP A 49 -4.29 -10.95 1.05
N ASP A 50 -3.29 -10.90 1.94
CA ASP A 50 -1.90 -11.16 1.58
C ASP A 50 -1.59 -12.66 1.48
N GLU A 51 -2.40 -13.55 2.10
CA GLU A 51 -2.23 -15.01 2.01
C GLU A 51 -2.68 -15.52 0.65
N ALA A 52 -3.87 -15.10 0.22
CA ALA A 52 -4.41 -15.40 -1.11
C ALA A 52 -3.85 -14.50 -2.22
N GLY A 53 -3.08 -13.46 -1.86
CA GLY A 53 -2.55 -12.47 -2.80
C GLY A 53 -3.63 -11.69 -3.58
N THR A 54 -4.86 -11.65 -3.07
CA THR A 54 -6.05 -11.20 -3.80
C THR A 54 -6.57 -9.88 -3.24
N THR A 55 -6.99 -8.98 -4.12
CA THR A 55 -7.69 -7.75 -3.72
C THR A 55 -9.18 -8.04 -3.62
N LEU A 56 -9.72 -7.96 -2.41
CA LEU A 56 -11.13 -8.26 -2.12
C LEU A 56 -12.06 -7.12 -2.56
N ALA A 57 -11.62 -5.88 -2.36
CA ALA A 57 -12.39 -4.70 -2.72
C ALA A 57 -11.46 -3.54 -3.08
N SER A 58 -11.92 -2.68 -4.00
CA SER A 58 -11.21 -1.44 -4.33
C SER A 58 -12.20 -0.30 -4.52
N THR A 59 -11.81 0.89 -4.10
CA THR A 59 -12.60 2.10 -4.31
C THR A 59 -11.67 3.29 -4.55
N SER A 60 -12.16 4.29 -5.28
CA SER A 60 -11.43 5.53 -5.49
C SER A 60 -12.37 6.72 -5.59
N THR A 61 -11.89 7.90 -5.20
CA THR A 61 -12.70 9.13 -5.30
C THR A 61 -12.92 9.60 -6.74
N LYS A 62 -12.18 9.04 -7.71
CA LYS A 62 -12.40 9.31 -9.14
C LYS A 62 -13.55 8.48 -9.71
N ALA A 63 -13.76 7.28 -9.17
CA ALA A 63 -14.80 6.35 -9.61
C ALA A 63 -16.12 6.54 -8.86
N LYS A 64 -16.35 7.76 -8.34
CA LYS A 64 -17.59 8.13 -7.64
C LYS A 64 -18.62 8.62 -8.64
#